data_AF-A0A931BXC7-F1
#
_entry.id   AF-A0A931BXC7-F1
#
_cell.length_a   1.000
_cell.length_b   1.000
_cell.length_c   1.000
_cell.angle_alpha   90.00
_cell.angle_beta   90.00
_cell.angle_gamma   90.00
#
_symmetry.space_group_name_H-M   'P 1'
#
loop_
_entity.id
_entity.type
_entity.pdbx_description
1 polymer ?
#
loop_
_entity_poly.entity_id
_entity_poly.type
_entity_poly.pdbx_seq_one_letter_code
_entity_poly.pdbx_strand_id
1 'polypeptide(L)'
;MPLLLNILRRHWPAIAAFTVMLAVVCWAYLQGKAIGTTECQARYEAQLAERDRAAAAALAAALEEAQAQARAAMETERQHLTAQAKTDAAFRVITNTVTEYIHAKPDVAACSLDADGLRIWNGAHRGAAPGAADHP
;
A
#
# COMPACT_ATOMS: atom_id res chain seq x y z
N MET A 1 -30.27 -37.88 -69.75
CA MET A 1 -29.59 -36.63 -69.36
C MET A 1 -30.14 -35.32 -69.96
N PRO A 2 -30.86 -35.23 -71.12
CA PRO A 2 -31.28 -33.92 -71.65
C PRO A 2 -32.51 -33.30 -70.96
N LEU A 3 -33.33 -34.10 -70.27
CA LEU A 3 -34.52 -33.64 -69.54
C LEU A 3 -34.18 -32.78 -68.31
N LEU A 4 -33.14 -33.13 -67.56
CA LEU A 4 -32.68 -32.37 -66.39
C LEU A 4 -32.13 -30.98 -66.77
N LEU A 5 -31.39 -30.90 -67.89
CA LEU A 5 -30.84 -29.63 -68.40
C LEU A 5 -31.93 -28.65 -68.85
N ASN A 6 -33.02 -29.13 -69.46
CA ASN A 6 -34.12 -28.28 -69.89
C ASN A 6 -34.96 -27.75 -68.70
N ILE A 7 -35.18 -28.60 -67.69
CA ILE A 7 -35.85 -28.19 -66.45
C ILE A 7 -34.99 -27.14 -65.72
N LEU A 8 -33.68 -27.38 -65.60
CA LEU A 8 -32.75 -26.46 -64.96
C LEU A 8 -32.72 -25.10 -65.66
N ARG A 9 -32.71 -25.09 -67.01
CA ARG A 9 -32.71 -23.84 -67.80
C ARG A 9 -34.02 -23.07 -67.70
N ARG A 10 -35.16 -23.76 -67.54
CA ARG A 10 -36.49 -23.14 -67.37
C ARG A 10 -36.71 -22.57 -65.96
N HIS A 11 -36.11 -23.17 -64.93
CA HIS A 11 -36.22 -22.71 -63.53
C HIS A 11 -35.02 -21.89 -63.05
N TRP A 12 -33.99 -21.70 -63.89
CA TRP A 12 -32.81 -20.88 -63.61
C TRP A 12 -33.11 -19.49 -63.02
N PRO A 13 -34.05 -18.67 -63.53
CA PRO A 13 -34.30 -17.36 -62.95
C PRO A 13 -34.89 -17.44 -61.53
N ALA A 14 -35.70 -18.45 -61.24
CA ALA A 14 -36.25 -18.65 -59.89
C ALA A 14 -35.16 -19.10 -58.91
N ILE A 15 -34.24 -19.96 -59.34
CA ILE A 15 -33.08 -20.38 -58.55
C ILE A 15 -32.17 -19.17 -58.27
N ALA A 16 -31.90 -18.33 -59.28
CA ALA A 16 -31.09 -17.13 -59.13
C ALA A 16 -31.73 -16.11 -58.17
N ALA A 17 -33.05 -15.90 -58.25
CA ALA A 17 -33.75 -15.02 -57.32
C ALA A 17 -33.66 -15.53 -55.87
N PHE A 18 -33.79 -16.85 -55.68
CA PHE A 18 -33.70 -17.48 -54.36
C PHE A 18 -32.28 -17.40 -53.77
N THR A 19 -31.24 -17.60 -54.58
CA THR A 19 -29.85 -17.46 -54.10
C THR A 19 -29.51 -16.03 -53.74
N VAL A 20 -29.98 -15.04 -54.50
CA VAL A 20 -29.83 -13.62 -54.15
C VAL A 20 -30.55 -13.30 -52.84
N MET A 21 -31.79 -13.78 -52.65
CA MET A 21 -32.52 -13.61 -51.39
C MET A 21 -31.74 -14.20 -50.21
N LEU A 22 -31.22 -15.42 -50.33
CA LEU A 22 -30.40 -16.04 -49.28
C LEU A 22 -29.13 -15.25 -48.99
N ALA A 23 -28.45 -14.76 -50.03
CA ALA A 23 -27.26 -13.93 -49.86
C ALA A 23 -27.55 -12.64 -49.08
N VAL A 24 -28.67 -11.97 -49.37
CA VAL A 24 -29.11 -10.77 -48.64
C VAL A 24 -29.41 -11.08 -47.17
N VAL A 25 -30.10 -12.19 -46.89
CA VAL A 25 -30.41 -12.60 -45.51
C VAL A 25 -29.13 -12.93 -44.73
N CYS A 26 -28.22 -13.69 -45.34
CA CYS A 26 -26.91 -13.98 -44.73
C CYS A 26 -26.11 -12.70 -44.48
N TRP A 27 -26.09 -11.77 -45.43
CA TRP A 27 -25.42 -10.49 -45.27
C TRP A 27 -25.99 -9.70 -44.10
N ALA A 28 -27.31 -9.54 -44.04
CA ALA A 28 -27.98 -8.82 -42.96
C ALA A 28 -27.71 -9.45 -41.58
N TYR A 29 -27.71 -10.79 -41.50
CA TYR A 29 -27.38 -11.49 -40.27
C TYR A 29 -25.94 -11.26 -39.81
N LEU A 30 -24.97 -11.36 -40.73
CA LEU A 30 -23.55 -11.13 -40.42
C LEU A 30 -23.30 -9.68 -39.99
N GLN A 31 -23.91 -8.72 -40.69
CA GLN A 31 -23.82 -7.31 -40.36
C GLN A 31 -24.44 -7.01 -38.99
N GLY A 32 -25.63 -7.52 -38.70
CA GLY A 32 -26.28 -7.36 -37.39
C GLY A 32 -25.47 -7.98 -36.26
N LYS A 33 -24.90 -9.17 -36.48
CA LYS A 33 -24.02 -9.83 -35.50
C LYS A 33 -22.77 -8.99 -35.23
N ALA A 34 -22.12 -8.47 -36.26
CA ALA A 34 -20.93 -7.63 -36.11
C ALA A 34 -21.25 -6.35 -35.31
N ILE A 35 -22.33 -5.66 -35.65
CA ILE A 35 -22.78 -4.45 -34.93
C ILE A 35 -23.06 -4.78 -33.46
N GLY A 36 -23.82 -5.83 -33.18
CA GLY A 36 -24.15 -6.23 -31.81
C GLY A 36 -22.90 -6.56 -30.98
N THR A 37 -21.89 -7.22 -31.57
CA THR A 37 -20.64 -7.49 -30.86
C THR A 37 -19.84 -6.23 -30.55
N THR A 38 -19.79 -5.27 -31.48
CA THR A 38 -19.08 -4.01 -31.28
C THR A 38 -19.75 -3.13 -30.23
N GLU A 39 -21.09 -3.06 -30.21
CA GLU A 39 -21.82 -2.30 -29.18
C GLU A 39 -21.63 -2.92 -27.79
N CYS A 40 -21.64 -4.25 -27.72
CA CYS A 40 -21.40 -4.97 -26.47
C CYS A 40 -19.98 -4.69 -25.93
N GLN A 41 -18.97 -4.81 -26.79
CA GLN A 41 -17.58 -4.48 -26.44
C GLN A 41 -17.43 -3.03 -25.99
N ALA A 42 -17.98 -2.08 -26.74
CA ALA A 42 -17.91 -0.65 -26.38
C ALA A 42 -18.56 -0.36 -25.02
N ARG A 43 -19.68 -1.03 -24.68
CA ARG A 43 -20.31 -0.90 -23.36
C ARG A 43 -19.44 -1.49 -22.26
N TYR A 44 -18.84 -2.65 -22.47
CA TYR A 44 -17.94 -3.27 -21.49
C TYR A 44 -16.68 -2.42 -21.26
N GLU A 45 -16.07 -1.90 -22.32
CA GLU A 45 -14.91 -1.02 -22.24
C GLU A 45 -15.24 0.28 -21.49
N ALA A 46 -16.40 0.88 -21.76
CA ALA A 46 -16.85 2.07 -21.04
C ALA A 46 -17.04 1.79 -19.54
N GLN A 47 -17.65 0.66 -19.18
CA GLN A 47 -17.81 0.25 -17.78
C GLN A 47 -16.47 -0.01 -17.11
N LEU A 48 -15.54 -0.66 -17.81
CA LEU A 48 -14.21 -0.94 -17.27
C LEU A 48 -13.44 0.37 -17.02
N ALA A 49 -13.47 1.30 -17.98
CA ALA A 49 -12.83 2.61 -17.84
C ALA A 49 -13.41 3.43 -16.66
N GLU A 50 -14.71 3.34 -16.41
CA GLU A 50 -15.35 4.00 -15.26
C GLU A 50 -14.89 3.37 -13.93
N ARG A 51 -14.81 2.04 -13.86
CA ARG A 51 -14.29 1.32 -12.69
C ARG A 51 -12.82 1.63 -12.43
N ASP A 52 -12.01 1.71 -13.47
CA ASP A 52 -10.59 2.03 -13.34
C ASP A 52 -10.39 3.46 -12.82
N ARG A 53 -11.20 4.43 -13.29
CA ARG A 53 -11.19 5.79 -12.75
C ARG A 53 -11.61 5.83 -11.28
N ALA A 54 -12.66 5.10 -10.91
CA ALA A 54 -13.11 5.02 -9.52
C ALA A 54 -12.06 4.36 -8.61
N ALA A 55 -11.42 3.28 -9.09
CA ALA A 55 -10.34 2.60 -8.37
C ALA A 55 -9.12 3.51 -8.21
N ALA A 56 -8.72 4.23 -9.26
CA ALA A 56 -7.62 5.19 -9.21
C ALA A 56 -7.90 6.34 -8.22
N ALA A 57 -9.13 6.87 -8.21
CA ALA A 57 -9.53 7.91 -7.26
C ALA A 57 -9.51 7.40 -5.80
N ALA A 58 -10.00 6.18 -5.57
CA ALA A 58 -9.95 5.56 -4.24
C ALA A 58 -8.52 5.32 -3.76
N LEU A 59 -7.63 4.85 -4.64
CA LEU A 59 -6.21 4.68 -4.34
C LEU A 59 -5.52 6.01 -4.03
N ALA A 60 -5.81 7.07 -4.79
CA ALA A 60 -5.27 8.40 -4.54
C ALA A 60 -5.69 8.93 -3.16
N ALA A 61 -6.97 8.82 -2.81
CA ALA A 61 -7.47 9.21 -1.50
C ALA A 61 -6.81 8.41 -0.36
N ALA A 62 -6.70 7.10 -0.50
CA ALA A 62 -6.03 6.24 0.48
C ALA A 62 -4.54 6.58 0.65
N LEU A 63 -3.85 6.94 -0.45
CA LEU A 63 -2.46 7.38 -0.39
C LEU A 63 -2.32 8.75 0.30
N GLU A 64 -3.21 9.69 0.04
CA GLU A 64 -3.22 10.99 0.73
C GLU A 64 -3.42 10.82 2.24
N GLU A 65 -4.38 9.99 2.65
CA GLU A 65 -4.61 9.67 4.06
C GLU A 65 -3.38 8.99 4.71
N ALA A 66 -2.81 8.00 4.04
CA ALA A 66 -1.61 7.30 4.52
C ALA A 66 -0.41 8.26 4.64
N GLN A 67 -0.23 9.17 3.67
CA GLN A 67 0.83 10.17 3.73
C GLN A 67 0.61 11.17 4.86
N ALA A 68 -0.62 11.61 5.10
CA ALA A 68 -0.95 12.51 6.20
C ALA A 68 -0.64 11.86 7.56
N GLN A 69 -1.03 10.58 7.75
CA GLN A 69 -0.70 9.81 8.95
C GLN A 69 0.81 9.63 9.11
N ALA A 70 1.53 9.30 8.04
CA ALA A 70 2.99 9.14 8.07
C ALA A 70 3.70 10.45 8.45
N ARG A 71 3.25 11.59 7.93
CA ARG A 71 3.81 12.91 8.29
C ARG A 71 3.58 13.23 9.77
N ALA A 72 2.36 13.02 10.27
CA ALA A 72 2.05 13.25 11.69
C ALA A 72 2.89 12.35 12.61
N ALA A 73 3.09 11.08 12.23
CA ALA A 73 3.95 10.15 12.97
C ALA A 73 5.41 10.61 12.97
N MET A 74 5.95 11.02 11.81
CA MET A 74 7.33 11.53 11.71
C MET A 74 7.55 12.81 12.53
N GLU A 75 6.58 13.73 12.57
CA GLU A 75 6.67 14.94 13.40
C GLU A 75 6.71 14.60 14.89
N THR A 76 5.88 13.65 15.31
CA THR A 76 5.85 13.16 16.68
C THR A 76 7.18 12.49 17.06
N GLU A 77 7.71 11.65 16.18
CA GLU A 77 9.00 10.99 16.39
C GLU A 77 10.14 12.00 16.50
N ARG A 78 10.17 13.03 15.63
CA ARG A 78 11.14 14.12 15.73
C ARG A 78 11.04 14.86 17.07
N GLN A 79 9.83 15.16 17.53
CA GLN A 79 9.64 15.81 18.84
C GLN A 79 10.17 14.92 19.97
N HIS A 80 9.87 13.62 19.96
CA HIS A 80 10.41 12.69 20.95
C HIS A 80 11.93 12.62 20.93
N LEU A 81 12.56 12.52 19.76
CA LEU A 81 14.02 12.50 19.62
C LEU A 81 14.65 13.81 20.14
N THR A 82 14.05 14.96 19.83
CA THR A 82 14.56 16.25 20.34
C THR A 82 14.39 16.40 21.86
N ALA A 83 13.31 15.86 22.42
CA ALA A 83 13.09 15.86 23.87
C ALA A 83 14.11 14.96 24.57
N GLN A 84 14.35 13.75 24.05
CA GLN A 84 15.37 12.83 24.55
C GLN A 84 16.78 13.46 24.48
N ALA A 85 17.13 14.08 23.35
CA ALA A 85 18.43 14.75 23.22
C ALA A 85 18.61 15.89 24.25
N LYS A 86 17.54 16.64 24.56
CA LYS A 86 17.58 17.69 25.60
C LYS A 86 17.74 17.11 27.00
N THR A 87 17.03 16.02 27.32
CA THR A 87 17.18 15.36 28.62
C THR A 87 18.59 14.80 28.79
N ASP A 88 19.13 14.16 27.76
CA ASP A 88 20.49 13.60 27.80
C ASP A 88 21.56 14.68 27.97
N ALA A 89 21.41 15.80 27.27
CA ALA A 89 22.28 16.95 27.44
C ALA A 89 22.21 17.53 28.86
N ALA A 90 21.01 17.65 29.43
CA ALA A 90 20.81 18.12 30.80
C ALA A 90 21.44 17.16 31.82
N PHE A 91 21.20 15.85 31.68
CA PHE A 91 21.83 14.84 32.53
C PHE A 91 23.35 14.90 32.45
N ARG A 92 23.93 15.05 31.25
CA ARG A 92 25.38 15.17 31.09
C ARG A 92 25.96 16.38 31.83
N VAL A 93 25.28 17.53 31.76
CA VAL A 93 25.70 18.74 32.49
C VAL A 93 25.60 18.52 34.00
N ILE A 94 24.49 17.94 34.49
CA ILE A 94 24.31 17.64 35.91
C ILE A 94 25.40 16.68 36.38
N THR A 95 25.61 15.57 35.69
CA THR A 95 26.64 14.58 36.02
C THR A 95 28.01 15.23 36.08
N ASN A 96 28.40 15.99 35.05
CA ASN A 96 29.70 16.66 35.04
C ASN A 96 29.85 17.64 36.21
N THR A 97 28.81 18.42 36.51
CA THR A 97 28.82 19.41 37.61
C THR A 97 28.91 18.72 38.97
N VAL A 98 28.15 17.64 39.18
CA VAL A 98 28.18 16.84 40.40
C VAL A 98 29.55 16.17 40.57
N THR A 99 30.09 15.60 39.50
CA THR A 99 31.45 15.01 39.49
C THR A 99 32.50 16.05 39.87
N GLU A 100 32.47 17.23 39.25
CA GLU A 100 33.41 18.32 39.56
C GLU A 100 33.26 18.80 41.01
N TYR A 101 32.03 18.96 41.50
CA TYR A 101 31.76 19.34 42.88
C TYR A 101 32.30 18.32 43.89
N ILE A 102 32.07 17.02 43.65
CA ILE A 102 32.58 15.92 44.50
C ILE A 102 34.11 15.91 44.48
N HIS A 103 34.75 16.08 43.32
CA HIS A 103 36.21 16.15 43.23
C HIS A 103 36.78 17.37 43.98
N ALA A 104 36.12 18.52 43.95
CA ALA A 104 36.55 19.73 44.64
C ALA A 104 36.33 19.67 46.16
N LYS A 105 35.33 18.90 46.64
CA LYS A 105 35.01 18.72 48.06
C LYS A 105 34.77 17.24 48.38
N PRO A 106 35.83 16.44 48.53
CA PRO A 106 35.70 15.02 48.82
C PRO A 106 35.25 14.80 50.26
N ASP A 107 33.94 14.65 50.47
CA ASP A 107 33.38 14.20 51.74
C ASP A 107 33.18 12.68 51.73
N VAL A 108 34.24 11.96 52.08
CA VAL A 108 34.25 10.50 52.14
C VAL A 108 33.35 9.92 53.24
N ALA A 109 32.91 10.73 54.20
CA ALA A 109 32.04 10.29 55.30
C ALA A 109 30.55 10.37 54.93
N ALA A 110 30.17 11.24 53.98
CA ALA A 110 28.78 11.41 53.52
C ALA A 110 28.39 10.49 52.35
N CYS A 111 29.31 9.68 51.81
CA CYS A 111 29.05 8.72 50.72
C CYS A 111 28.27 7.46 51.16
N SER A 112 27.19 7.62 51.94
CA SER A 112 26.27 6.53 52.29
C SER A 112 24.99 6.62 51.45
N LEU A 113 24.54 5.52 50.86
CA LEU A 113 23.19 5.47 50.30
C LEU A 113 22.16 5.52 51.43
N ASP A 114 21.15 6.35 51.25
CA ASP A 114 19.95 6.34 52.09
C ASP A 114 19.16 5.03 51.89
N ALA A 115 18.20 4.75 52.78
CA ALA A 115 17.47 3.49 52.75
C ALA A 115 16.70 3.26 51.42
N ASP A 116 16.18 4.33 50.80
CA ASP A 116 15.50 4.23 49.51
C ASP A 116 16.49 4.06 48.36
N GLY A 117 17.61 4.78 48.37
CA GLY A 117 18.72 4.54 47.45
C GLY A 117 19.22 3.09 47.51
N LEU A 118 19.38 2.54 48.72
CA LEU A 118 19.80 1.14 48.92
C LEU A 118 18.75 0.15 48.39
N ARG A 119 17.46 0.45 48.57
CA ARG A 119 16.35 -0.36 48.04
C ARG A 119 16.34 -0.37 46.51
N ILE A 120 16.53 0.79 45.86
CA ILE A 120 16.58 0.93 44.41
C ILE A 120 17.83 0.22 43.85
N TRP A 121 19.01 0.44 44.44
CA TRP A 121 20.25 -0.22 44.07
C TRP A 121 20.12 -1.75 44.12
N ASN A 122 19.60 -2.27 45.24
CA ASN A 122 19.35 -3.70 45.43
C ASN A 122 18.22 -4.23 44.52
N GLY A 123 17.28 -3.39 44.09
CA GLY A 123 16.26 -3.75 43.11
C GLY A 123 16.82 -3.92 41.70
N ALA A 124 17.69 -3.00 41.27
CA ALA A 124 18.38 -3.07 39.98
C ALA A 124 19.37 -4.23 39.89
N HIS A 125 20.09 -4.53 40.98
CA HIS A 125 21.10 -5.59 41.03
C HIS A 125 20.55 -6.99 41.32
N ARG A 126 19.27 -7.12 41.69
CA ARG A 126 18.64 -8.43 41.99
C ARG A 126 18.47 -9.34 40.77
N GLY A 127 18.68 -8.82 39.55
CA GLY A 127 18.66 -9.60 38.30
C GLY A 127 20.04 -9.81 37.64
N ALA A 128 21.12 -9.22 38.16
CA ALA A 128 22.46 -9.32 37.58
C ALA A 128 23.28 -10.39 38.34
N ALA A 129 23.06 -11.66 38.02
CA ALA A 129 24.08 -12.67 38.25
C ALA A 129 25.31 -12.33 37.37
N PRO A 130 26.55 -12.50 37.86
CA PRO A 130 27.75 -12.03 37.18
C PRO A 130 28.05 -12.91 35.96
N GLY A 131 27.52 -12.54 34.80
CA GLY A 131 28.21 -12.79 33.55
C GLY A 131 29.39 -11.83 33.50
N ALA A 132 30.60 -12.35 33.36
CA ALA A 132 31.81 -11.56 33.16
C ALA A 132 31.56 -10.47 32.12
N ALA A 133 32.05 -9.26 32.39
CA ALA A 133 31.99 -8.15 31.47
C ALA A 133 32.82 -8.47 30.22
N ASP A 134 32.17 -9.04 29.21
CA ASP A 134 32.66 -9.03 27.84
C ASP A 134 32.19 -7.70 27.23
N HIS A 135 33.11 -6.74 27.19
CA HIS A 135 32.95 -5.49 26.45
C HIS A 135 32.77 -5.79 24.94
N PRO A 136 31.79 -5.17 24.25
CA PRO A 136 31.87 -5.00 22.81
C PRO A 136 32.87 -3.91 22.42
#